data_AF-A0A2E7EG94-F1
#
_entry.id   AF-A0A2E7EG94-F1
#
_cell.length_a   1.000
_cell.length_b   1.000
_cell.length_c   1.000
_cell.angle_alpha   90.00
_cell.angle_beta   90.00
_cell.angle_gamma   90.00
#
_symmetry.space_group_name_H-M   'P 1'
#
loop_
_entity.id
_entity.type
_entity.pdbx_description
1 polymer ?
#
loop_
_entity_poly.entity_id
_entity_poly.type
_entity_poly.pdbx_seq_one_letter_code
_entity_poly.pdbx_strand_id
1 'polypeptide(L)'
;MEATWLIAADWPTSIDVVAIVIFLLIVVLVPVLGFWLTALDIRAYLRALRGVLVRIAYPSYEVPEWLDDETPPCLKALGLSLPCTEADVKRAYRDLAKKLHPDRGGQIDRFLALQQHFEQSLNYLRQREVD
;
A
#
# COMPACT_ATOMS: atom_id res chain seq x y z
N MET A 1 4.00 -86.29 20.17
CA MET A 1 4.77 -85.16 20.75
C MET A 1 4.08 -83.91 20.25
N GLU A 2 3.01 -83.51 20.94
CA GLU A 2 2.03 -82.55 20.41
C GLU A 2 2.36 -81.13 20.87
N ALA A 3 2.21 -80.21 19.94
CA ALA A 3 2.62 -78.82 20.03
C ALA A 3 1.64 -78.01 20.89
N THR A 4 2.10 -77.57 22.06
CA THR A 4 1.43 -76.58 22.91
C THR A 4 1.90 -75.18 22.56
N TRP A 5 1.40 -74.61 21.46
CA TRP A 5 1.58 -73.19 21.09
C TRP A 5 0.45 -72.30 21.64
N LEU A 6 -0.15 -72.67 22.77
CA LEU A 6 -1.35 -72.00 23.29
C LEU A 6 -1.07 -71.21 24.57
N ILE A 7 -0.20 -70.22 24.48
CA ILE A 7 -0.34 -69.01 25.31
C ILE A 7 -0.19 -67.84 24.35
N ALA A 8 -1.22 -67.66 23.52
CA ALA A 8 -1.52 -66.35 22.97
C ALA A 8 -1.69 -65.44 24.19
N ALA A 9 -0.67 -64.62 24.46
CA ALA A 9 -0.74 -63.60 25.48
C ALA A 9 -1.92 -62.69 25.13
N ASP A 10 -3.00 -62.79 25.91
CA ASP A 10 -4.15 -61.89 25.85
C ASP A 10 -3.64 -60.49 26.20
N TRP A 11 -3.16 -59.77 25.20
CA TRP A 11 -2.82 -58.37 25.34
C TRP A 11 -4.11 -57.62 25.71
N PRO A 12 -4.07 -56.68 26.67
CA PRO A 12 -5.26 -55.96 27.07
C PRO A 12 -5.78 -55.17 25.85
N THR A 13 -6.89 -55.62 25.26
CA THR A 13 -7.49 -55.01 24.06
C THR A 13 -7.83 -53.53 24.25
N SER A 14 -7.99 -53.09 25.50
CA SER A 14 -8.15 -51.68 25.86
C SER A 14 -6.90 -50.83 25.56
N ILE A 15 -5.69 -51.37 25.72
CA ILE A 15 -4.44 -50.67 25.41
C ILE A 15 -4.32 -50.46 23.90
N ASP A 16 -4.67 -51.47 23.10
CA ASP A 16 -4.64 -51.37 21.64
C ASP A 16 -5.64 -50.34 21.10
N VAL A 17 -6.87 -50.33 21.63
CA VAL A 17 -7.88 -49.33 21.23
C VAL A 17 -7.41 -47.93 21.60
N VAL A 18 -6.87 -47.74 22.81
CA VAL A 18 -6.32 -46.43 23.23
C VAL A 18 -5.15 -46.02 22.35
N ALA A 19 -4.23 -46.94 22.02
CA ALA A 19 -3.10 -46.68 21.14
C ALA A 19 -3.56 -46.30 19.73
N ILE A 20 -4.55 -47.00 19.17
CA ILE A 20 -5.12 -46.71 17.86
C ILE A 20 -5.80 -45.34 17.86
N VAL A 21 -6.57 -45.01 18.89
CA VAL A 21 -7.23 -43.69 18.99
C VAL A 21 -6.21 -42.57 19.11
N ILE A 22 -5.18 -42.73 19.94
CA ILE A 22 -4.10 -41.75 20.08
C ILE A 22 -3.36 -41.58 18.75
N PHE A 23 -3.06 -42.68 18.06
CA PHE A 23 -2.41 -42.67 16.76
C PHE A 23 -3.24 -41.91 15.72
N LEU A 24 -4.54 -42.22 15.61
CA LEU A 24 -5.45 -41.53 14.70
C LEU A 24 -5.58 -40.04 15.04
N LEU A 25 -5.65 -39.69 16.32
CA LEU A 25 -5.67 -38.31 16.77
C LEU A 25 -4.41 -37.57 16.33
N ILE A 26 -3.23 -38.14 16.53
CA ILE A 26 -1.95 -37.53 16.09
C ILE A 26 -1.92 -37.37 14.57
N VAL A 27 -2.31 -38.41 13.83
CA VAL A 27 -2.34 -38.41 12.36
C VAL A 27 -3.25 -37.32 11.79
N VAL A 28 -4.33 -36.95 12.49
CA VAL A 28 -5.25 -35.88 12.06
C VAL A 28 -4.83 -34.51 12.61
N LEU A 29 -4.47 -34.43 13.90
CA LEU A 29 -4.14 -33.16 14.56
C LEU A 29 -2.87 -32.53 13.99
N VAL A 30 -1.84 -33.32 13.68
CA VAL A 30 -0.57 -32.79 13.19
C VAL A 30 -0.72 -32.08 11.83
N PRO A 31 -1.36 -32.68 10.81
CA PRO A 31 -1.63 -31.97 9.55
C PRO A 31 -2.56 -30.78 9.70
N VAL A 32 -3.61 -30.88 10.54
CA VAL A 32 -4.55 -29.76 10.77
C VAL A 32 -3.84 -28.58 11.43
N LEU A 33 -3.02 -28.85 12.44
CA LEU A 33 -2.22 -27.84 13.12
C LEU A 33 -1.21 -27.21 12.16
N GLY A 34 -0.52 -28.02 11.35
CA GLY A 34 0.38 -27.55 10.31
C GLY A 34 -0.31 -26.61 9.32
N PHE A 35 -1.46 -27.03 8.78
CA PHE A 35 -2.25 -26.20 7.88
C PHE A 35 -2.71 -24.89 8.52
N TRP A 36 -3.13 -24.94 9.78
CA TRP A 36 -3.56 -23.75 10.52
C TRP A 36 -2.40 -22.76 10.75
N LEU A 37 -1.22 -23.25 11.12
CA LEU A 37 -0.01 -22.43 11.25
C LEU A 37 0.39 -21.80 9.90
N THR A 38 0.39 -22.57 8.81
CA THR A 38 0.66 -22.04 7.47
C THR A 38 -0.36 -20.97 7.07
N ALA A 39 -1.64 -21.18 7.37
CA ALA A 39 -2.68 -20.20 7.08
C ALA A 39 -2.52 -18.91 7.90
N LEU A 40 -2.12 -19.00 9.18
CA LEU A 40 -1.82 -17.84 10.00
C LEU A 40 -0.61 -17.07 9.49
N ASP A 41 0.46 -17.77 9.11
CA ASP A 41 1.68 -17.16 8.58
C ASP A 41 1.41 -16.44 7.26
N ILE A 42 0.66 -17.06 6.33
CA ILE A 42 0.21 -16.41 5.09
C ILE A 42 -0.60 -15.14 5.39
N ARG A 43 -1.51 -15.17 6.37
CA ARG A 43 -2.29 -13.97 6.74
C ARG A 43 -1.41 -12.86 7.34
N ALA A 44 -0.41 -13.22 8.14
CA ALA A 44 0.55 -12.27 8.69
C ALA A 44 1.43 -11.68 7.58
N TYR A 45 1.94 -12.52 6.68
CA TYR A 45 2.70 -12.15 5.50
C TYR A 45 1.92 -11.19 4.60
N LEU A 46 0.67 -11.52 4.26
CA LEU A 46 -0.19 -10.65 3.44
C LEU A 46 -0.50 -9.31 4.12
N ARG A 47 -0.64 -9.28 5.46
CA ARG A 47 -0.85 -8.03 6.20
C ARG A 47 0.40 -7.15 6.18
N ALA A 48 1.58 -7.73 6.37
CA ALA A 48 2.85 -7.02 6.27
C ALA A 48 3.08 -6.50 4.83
N LEU A 49 2.81 -7.35 3.84
CA LEU A 49 2.91 -7.00 2.42
C LEU A 49 1.97 -5.86 2.07
N ARG A 50 0.72 -5.86 2.54
CA ARG A 50 -0.21 -4.74 2.31
C ARG A 50 0.33 -3.42 2.86
N GLY A 51 0.95 -3.41 4.03
CA GLY A 51 1.57 -2.20 4.59
C GLY A 51 2.71 -1.67 3.72
N VAL A 52 3.59 -2.57 3.25
CA VAL A 52 4.69 -2.24 2.35
C VAL A 52 4.19 -1.78 0.98
N LEU A 53 3.22 -2.49 0.41
CA LEU A 53 2.66 -2.19 -0.90
C LEU A 53 1.91 -0.86 -0.89
N VAL A 54 1.19 -0.51 0.18
CA VAL A 54 0.57 0.82 0.32
C VAL A 54 1.66 1.91 0.38
N ARG A 55 2.76 1.66 1.10
CA ARG A 55 3.89 2.60 1.21
C ARG A 55 4.66 2.78 -0.11
N ILE A 56 4.70 1.75 -0.95
CA ILE A 56 5.38 1.77 -2.26
C ILE A 56 4.45 2.26 -3.38
N ALA A 57 3.19 1.83 -3.40
CA ALA A 57 2.21 2.16 -4.45
C ALA A 57 1.64 3.58 -4.29
N TYR A 58 1.61 4.08 -3.05
CA TYR A 58 1.32 5.47 -2.75
C TYR A 58 2.50 6.03 -1.95
N PRO A 59 3.64 6.33 -2.60
CA PRO A 59 4.56 7.27 -1.99
C PRO A 59 3.81 8.60 -2.00
N SER A 60 3.12 8.91 -0.90
CA SER A 60 2.72 10.28 -0.61
C SER A 60 4.01 11.10 -0.65
N TYR A 61 4.28 11.70 -1.79
CA TYR A 61 5.39 12.61 -1.96
C TYR A 61 4.96 13.94 -1.33
N GLU A 62 4.81 13.94 -0.01
CA GLU A 62 4.97 15.17 0.76
C GLU A 62 6.48 15.45 0.72
N VAL A 63 6.89 16.19 -0.30
CA VAL A 63 8.25 16.75 -0.37
C VAL A 63 8.43 17.57 0.91
N PRO A 64 9.45 17.32 1.74
CA PRO A 64 9.75 18.18 2.86
C PRO A 64 9.95 19.62 2.38
N GLU A 65 9.50 20.63 3.14
CA GLU A 65 9.55 22.05 2.74
C GLU A 65 10.95 22.52 2.29
N TRP A 66 12.02 21.90 2.80
CA TRP A 66 13.42 22.19 2.44
C TRP A 66 13.89 21.56 1.12
N LEU A 67 13.23 20.51 0.61
CA LEU A 67 13.55 19.87 -0.67
C LEU A 67 12.76 20.50 -1.83
N ASP A 68 11.80 21.36 -1.50
CA ASP A 68 10.97 22.08 -2.46
C ASP A 68 11.72 23.26 -3.12
N ASP A 69 12.99 23.48 -2.79
CA ASP A 69 13.79 24.65 -3.22
C ASP A 69 14.04 24.68 -4.74
N GLU A 70 13.93 23.55 -5.44
CA GLU A 70 14.06 23.49 -6.90
C GLU A 70 12.78 23.89 -7.66
N THR A 71 11.63 23.91 -7.00
CA THR A 71 10.37 24.30 -7.65
C THR A 71 10.28 25.82 -7.71
N PRO A 72 10.18 26.43 -8.91
CA PRO A 72 10.11 27.88 -9.03
C PRO A 72 8.86 28.42 -8.33
N PRO A 73 8.92 29.62 -7.72
CA PRO A 73 7.80 30.21 -6.98
C PRO A 73 6.48 30.27 -7.76
N CYS A 74 6.54 30.42 -9.09
CA CYS A 74 5.36 30.45 -9.96
C CYS A 74 4.58 29.12 -9.94
N LEU A 75 5.26 27.97 -9.94
CA LEU A 75 4.61 26.65 -9.86
C LEU A 75 4.07 26.38 -8.45
N LYS A 76 4.82 26.77 -7.41
CA LYS A 76 4.36 26.67 -6.02
C LYS A 76 3.07 27.46 -5.78
N ALA A 77 2.95 28.66 -6.35
CA ALA A 77 1.74 29.48 -6.23
C ALA A 77 0.50 28.81 -6.86
N LEU A 78 0.69 27.90 -7.82
CA LEU A 78 -0.36 27.08 -8.41
C LEU A 78 -0.59 25.75 -7.67
N GLY A 79 0.20 25.46 -6.63
CA GLY A 79 0.16 24.20 -5.89
C GLY A 79 0.73 23.01 -6.67
N LEU A 80 1.67 23.28 -7.59
CA LEU A 80 2.32 22.27 -8.41
C LEU A 80 3.79 22.12 -8.02
N SER A 81 4.29 20.89 -8.02
CA SER A 81 5.70 20.54 -7.92
C SER A 81 6.21 19.96 -9.25
N LEU A 82 7.52 20.00 -9.45
CA LEU A 82 8.15 19.31 -10.57
C LEU A 82 8.26 17.80 -10.29
N PRO A 83 8.18 16.94 -11.33
CA PRO A 83 7.91 17.24 -12.73
C PRO A 83 6.41 17.48 -12.99
N CYS A 84 6.07 18.52 -13.76
CA CYS A 84 4.70 18.80 -14.19
C CYS A 84 4.66 19.19 -15.67
N THR A 85 3.53 18.94 -16.34
CA THR A 85 3.32 19.28 -17.76
C THR A 85 2.53 20.58 -17.91
N GLU A 86 2.55 21.19 -19.11
CA GLU A 86 1.70 22.36 -19.39
C GLU A 86 0.20 22.07 -19.15
N ALA A 87 -0.23 20.83 -19.42
CA ALA A 87 -1.61 20.42 -19.22
C ALA A 87 -2.00 20.48 -17.73
N ASP A 88 -1.07 20.11 -16.84
CA ASP A 88 -1.24 20.18 -15.39
C ASP A 88 -1.34 21.62 -14.90
N VAL A 89 -0.47 22.51 -15.42
CA VAL A 89 -0.51 23.96 -15.14
C VAL A 89 -1.85 24.56 -15.56
N LYS A 90 -2.32 24.26 -16.77
CA LYS A 90 -3.63 24.71 -17.29
C LYS A 90 -4.81 24.14 -16.49
N ARG A 91 -4.68 22.93 -15.93
CA ARG A 91 -5.69 22.34 -15.05
C ARG A 91 -5.73 23.05 -13.69
N ALA A 92 -4.60 23.18 -13.02
CA ALA A 92 -4.48 23.86 -11.73
C ALA A 92 -4.98 25.31 -11.80
N TYR A 93 -4.60 26.04 -12.85
CA TYR A 93 -5.10 27.40 -13.10
C TYR A 93 -6.62 27.45 -13.21
N ARG A 94 -7.25 26.57 -14.00
CA ARG A 94 -8.71 26.56 -14.14
C ARG A 94 -9.42 26.29 -12.82
N ASP A 95 -8.85 25.44 -11.98
CA ASP A 95 -9.43 25.10 -10.68
C ASP A 95 -9.27 26.23 -9.66
N LEU A 96 -8.12 26.92 -9.65
CA LEU A 96 -7.89 28.11 -8.81
C LEU A 96 -8.69 29.32 -9.30
N ALA A 97 -8.75 29.55 -10.61
CA ALA A 97 -9.53 30.62 -11.23
C ALA A 97 -11.00 30.51 -10.85
N LYS A 98 -11.59 29.31 -10.89
CA LYS A 98 -12.98 29.08 -10.44
C LYS A 98 -13.23 29.48 -8.98
N LYS A 99 -12.22 29.35 -8.11
CA LYS A 99 -12.30 29.66 -6.68
C LYS A 99 -12.06 31.14 -6.39
N LEU A 100 -11.11 31.75 -7.09
CA LEU A 100 -10.64 33.12 -6.86
C LEU A 100 -11.30 34.16 -7.77
N HIS A 101 -12.20 33.76 -8.67
CA HIS A 101 -12.84 34.69 -9.60
C HIS A 101 -13.57 35.82 -8.88
N PRO A 102 -13.39 37.10 -9.27
CA PRO A 102 -14.05 38.23 -8.63
C PRO A 102 -15.57 38.18 -8.70
N ASP A 103 -16.14 37.65 -9.80
CA ASP A 103 -17.59 37.45 -9.94
C ASP A 103 -18.19 36.50 -8.88
N ARG A 104 -17.36 35.72 -8.18
CA ARG A 104 -17.78 34.84 -7.07
C ARG A 104 -17.41 35.39 -5.69
N GLY A 105 -17.10 36.69 -5.61
CA GLY A 105 -16.65 37.35 -4.38
C GLY A 105 -15.15 37.21 -4.11
N GLY A 106 -14.36 36.79 -5.11
CA GLY A 106 -12.90 36.75 -5.02
C GLY A 106 -12.28 38.15 -5.07
N GLN A 107 -11.04 38.28 -4.58
CA GLN A 107 -10.29 39.52 -4.66
C GLN A 107 -9.62 39.64 -6.03
N ILE A 108 -9.85 40.76 -6.73
CA ILE A 108 -9.26 41.04 -8.05
C ILE A 108 -7.73 40.94 -8.00
N ASP A 109 -7.11 41.50 -6.97
CA ASP A 109 -5.64 41.50 -6.82
C ASP A 109 -5.08 40.08 -6.75
N ARG A 110 -5.78 39.17 -6.06
CA ARG A 110 -5.39 37.75 -5.97
C ARG A 110 -5.57 37.02 -7.29
N PHE A 111 -6.59 37.39 -8.07
CA PHE A 111 -6.80 36.82 -9.39
C PHE A 111 -5.73 37.28 -10.39
N LEU A 112 -5.34 38.56 -10.33
CA LEU A 112 -4.25 39.10 -11.15
C LEU A 112 -2.90 38.44 -10.81
N ALA A 113 -2.60 38.28 -9.52
CA ALA A 113 -1.41 37.55 -9.08
C ALA A 113 -1.41 36.09 -9.56
N LEU A 114 -2.57 35.42 -9.51
CA LEU A 114 -2.73 34.06 -10.05
C LEU A 114 -2.44 34.01 -11.56
N GLN A 115 -2.93 34.98 -12.34
CA GLN A 115 -2.66 35.07 -13.78
C GLN A 115 -1.17 35.25 -14.07
N GLN A 116 -0.51 36.13 -13.33
CA GLN A 116 0.93 36.36 -13.47
C GLN A 116 1.74 35.09 -13.20
N HIS A 117 1.44 34.36 -12.13
CA HIS A 117 2.12 33.10 -11.83
C HIS A 117 1.86 32.03 -12.90
N PHE A 118 0.65 31.95 -13.44
CA PHE A 118 0.32 31.05 -14.54
C PHE A 118 1.17 31.30 -15.80
N GLU A 119 1.29 32.56 -16.22
CA GLU A 119 2.10 32.93 -17.38
C GLU A 119 3.59 32.61 -17.16
N GLN A 120 4.10 32.91 -15.95
CA GLN A 120 5.47 32.60 -15.56
C GLN A 120 5.75 31.09 -15.58
N SER A 121 4.82 30.27 -15.10
CA SER A 121 4.94 28.81 -15.11
C SER A 121 5.00 28.23 -16.51
N LEU A 122 4.18 28.72 -17.45
CA LEU A 122 4.23 28.26 -18.84
C LEU A 122 5.54 28.63 -19.53
N ASN A 123 6.04 29.84 -19.29
CA ASN A 123 7.33 30.27 -19.85
C ASN A 123 8.49 29.44 -19.29
N TYR A 124 8.47 29.13 -17.99
CA TYR A 124 9.47 28.26 -17.35
C TYR A 124 9.49 26.85 -17.96
N LEU A 125 8.32 26.23 -18.15
CA LEU A 125 8.24 24.90 -18.77
C LEU A 125 8.72 24.91 -20.21
N ARG A 126 8.37 25.94 -20.99
CA ARG A 126 8.81 26.07 -22.38
C ARG A 126 10.33 26.23 -22.49
N GLN A 127 10.95 27.00 -21.61
CA GLN A 127 12.42 27.14 -21.58
C GLN A 127 13.09 25.80 -21.30
N ARG A 128 12.57 25.03 -20.35
CA ARG A 128 13.08 23.69 -20.01
C ARG A 128 12.90 22.62 -21.07
N GLU A 129 11.97 22.77 -22.01
CA GLU A 129 11.79 21.83 -23.12
C GLU A 129 12.81 22.07 -24.24
N VAL A 130 13.40 23.26 -24.29
CA VAL A 130 14.39 23.66 -25.32
C VAL A 130 15.83 23.30 -24.91
N ASP A 131 16.10 23.19 -23.61
CA ASP A 131 17.38 22.80 -23.02
C ASP A 131 17.57 21.27 -22.97
#